data_AF-A0A1D7WA25-F1
#
_entry.id   AF-A0A1D7WA25-F1
#
_cell.length_a   1.000
_cell.length_b   1.000
_cell.length_c   1.000
_cell.angle_alpha   90.00
_cell.angle_beta   90.00
_cell.angle_gamma   90.00
#
_symmetry.space_group_name_H-M   'P 1'
#
loop_
_entity.id
_entity.type
_entity.pdbx_description
1 polymer ?
#
loop_
_entity_poly.entity_id
_entity_poly.type
_entity_poly.pdbx_seq_one_letter_code
_entity_poly.pdbx_strand_id
1 'polypeptide(L)'
;MDILNFIQYLNHIFERYKYKILKQKTLLPIGAATFDLNTFDYVDYIFQNEQDNDYKVSFPCLCYRPDDYIDHKLKIRNYKYFQYQALFVLKEGQNIINIVIDLVKSIFKEKYNIIKYYITFLEDNWRSPCMGAYGYGYEMKIFGLEVLQITNMHQFVNKKIQHLNIWELAFGVERLLLFYNDYNNNFGLDFSHYLYSNKIIDDLYNLYNNKQTSNLLLLLSKYIQIINIKYNDFVILNLVFNILDSRNEFCSTEKNLLMQKIYQTIK
;
A
#
# COMPACT_ATOMS: atom_id res chain seq x y z
N MET A 1 15.61 -8.77 -14.91
CA MET A 1 15.62 -9.25 -13.52
C MET A 1 14.20 -9.69 -13.20
N ASP A 2 13.97 -10.86 -12.60
CA ASP A 2 12.63 -11.19 -12.11
C ASP A 2 12.28 -10.38 -10.86
N ILE A 3 11.02 -10.45 -10.46
CA ILE A 3 10.46 -9.69 -9.34
C ILE A 3 11.00 -10.07 -7.97
N LEU A 4 11.29 -11.34 -7.69
CA LEU A 4 11.83 -11.74 -6.39
C LEU A 4 13.27 -11.24 -6.24
N ASN A 5 14.05 -11.37 -7.31
CA ASN A 5 15.39 -10.79 -7.39
C ASN A 5 15.35 -9.26 -7.32
N PHE A 6 14.33 -8.62 -7.88
CA PHE A 6 14.16 -7.17 -7.78
C PHE A 6 13.79 -6.72 -6.37
N ILE A 7 12.96 -7.47 -5.65
CA ILE A 7 12.68 -7.21 -4.23
C ILE A 7 13.96 -7.33 -3.40
N GLN A 8 14.78 -8.36 -3.64
CA GLN A 8 16.10 -8.49 -2.98
C GLN A 8 17.02 -7.31 -3.32
N TYR A 9 17.00 -6.85 -4.57
CA TYR A 9 17.72 -5.66 -5.00
C TYR A 9 17.25 -4.40 -4.26
N LEU A 10 15.94 -4.21 -4.10
CA LEU A 10 15.38 -3.11 -3.29
C LEU A 10 15.81 -3.21 -1.83
N ASN A 11 15.74 -4.40 -1.20
CA ASN A 11 16.24 -4.63 0.16
C ASN A 11 17.67 -4.11 0.31
N HIS A 12 18.58 -4.51 -0.60
CA HIS A 12 19.97 -4.06 -0.57
C HIS A 12 20.15 -2.55 -0.75
N ILE A 13 19.28 -1.89 -1.51
CA ILE A 13 19.29 -0.42 -1.59
C ILE A 13 18.89 0.17 -0.24
N PHE A 14 17.75 -0.24 0.31
CA PHE A 14 17.23 0.30 1.56
C PHE A 14 18.18 0.04 2.75
N GLU A 15 18.88 -1.10 2.79
CA GLU A 15 19.94 -1.38 3.75
C GLU A 15 21.07 -0.33 3.70
N ARG A 16 21.49 0.10 2.51
CA ARG A 16 22.51 1.17 2.36
C ARG A 16 22.04 2.51 2.90
N TYR A 17 20.72 2.75 2.85
CA TYR A 17 20.07 3.92 3.47
C TYR A 17 19.75 3.72 4.96
N LYS A 18 20.30 2.65 5.58
CA LYS A 18 20.15 2.29 6.98
C LYS A 18 18.71 1.94 7.41
N TYR A 19 17.89 1.47 6.47
CA TYR A 19 16.60 0.89 6.82
C TYR A 19 16.79 -0.53 7.33
N LYS A 20 16.11 -0.86 8.43
CA LYS A 20 15.95 -2.24 8.86
C LYS A 20 14.97 -2.94 7.92
N ILE A 21 15.42 -4.00 7.26
CA ILE A 21 14.57 -4.80 6.37
C ILE A 21 13.73 -5.76 7.21
N LEU A 22 12.41 -5.68 7.05
CA LEU A 22 11.45 -6.57 7.70
C LEU A 22 10.83 -7.52 6.68
N LYS A 23 10.23 -8.61 7.18
CA LYS A 23 9.35 -9.46 6.39
C LYS A 23 7.91 -9.05 6.66
N GLN A 24 7.04 -9.14 5.65
CA GLN A 24 5.60 -8.97 5.82
C GLN A 24 5.10 -9.77 7.03
N LYS A 25 4.44 -9.10 7.97
CA LYS A 25 4.02 -9.68 9.26
C LYS A 25 2.57 -10.17 9.17
N THR A 26 1.74 -9.49 8.40
CA THR A 26 0.34 -9.87 8.19
C THR A 26 0.22 -10.95 7.13
N LEU A 27 -0.36 -12.08 7.52
CA LEU A 27 -0.61 -13.23 6.63
C LEU A 27 -1.99 -13.20 5.95
N LEU A 28 -2.85 -12.26 6.35
CA LEU A 28 -4.15 -12.03 5.76
C LEU A 28 -4.05 -11.13 4.51
N PRO A 29 -4.97 -11.26 3.55
CA PRO A 29 -5.02 -10.38 2.39
C PRO A 29 -5.33 -8.94 2.81
N ILE A 30 -4.36 -8.06 2.58
CA ILE A 30 -4.45 -6.62 2.85
C ILE A 30 -4.31 -5.81 1.55
N GLY A 31 -5.00 -4.68 1.46
CA GLY A 31 -5.03 -3.86 0.24
C GLY A 31 -3.88 -2.88 0.05
N ALA A 32 -3.05 -2.70 1.07
CA ALA A 32 -1.83 -1.90 1.05
C ALA A 32 -0.92 -2.31 2.21
N ALA A 33 0.38 -2.08 2.09
CA ALA A 33 1.34 -2.37 3.17
C ALA A 33 1.11 -1.51 4.43
N THR A 34 0.38 -0.40 4.29
CA THR A 34 -0.11 0.43 5.41
C THR A 34 -0.95 -0.38 6.40
N PHE A 35 -1.62 -1.44 5.93
CA PHE A 35 -2.40 -2.35 6.78
C PHE A 35 -1.56 -3.47 7.39
N ASP A 36 -0.29 -3.65 7.02
CA ASP A 36 0.57 -4.68 7.59
C ASP A 36 0.95 -4.34 9.04
N LEU A 37 1.00 -5.35 9.92
CA LEU A 37 1.34 -5.16 11.33
C LEU A 37 2.71 -4.50 11.54
N ASN A 38 3.66 -4.59 10.61
CA ASN A 38 4.91 -3.84 10.71
C ASN A 38 4.69 -2.32 10.66
N THR A 39 3.69 -1.83 9.92
CA THR A 39 3.34 -0.39 9.90
C THR A 39 2.77 0.03 11.26
N PHE A 40 1.90 -0.80 11.85
CA PHE A 40 1.36 -0.57 13.18
C PHE A 40 2.47 -0.54 14.24
N ASP A 41 3.30 -1.59 14.28
CA ASP A 41 4.43 -1.68 15.21
C ASP A 41 5.38 -0.48 15.08
N TYR A 42 5.64 -0.01 13.84
CA TYR A 42 6.50 1.14 13.60
C TYR A 42 5.87 2.43 14.15
N VAL A 43 4.61 2.71 13.82
CA VAL A 43 3.93 3.92 14.29
C VAL A 43 3.84 3.92 15.82
N ASP A 44 3.46 2.80 16.44
CA ASP A 44 3.43 2.66 17.90
C ASP A 44 4.81 2.85 18.54
N TYR A 45 5.86 2.30 17.92
CA TYR A 45 7.23 2.50 18.39
C TYR A 45 7.62 3.98 18.39
N ILE A 46 7.36 4.71 17.30
CA ILE A 46 7.71 6.14 17.20
C ILE A 46 6.91 6.96 18.21
N PHE A 47 5.63 6.64 18.45
CA PHE A 47 4.85 7.29 19.51
C PHE A 47 5.43 7.06 20.91
N GLN A 48 6.00 5.88 21.17
CA GLN A 48 6.64 5.57 22.45
C GLN A 48 8.06 6.13 22.58
N ASN A 49 8.69 6.45 21.44
CA ASN A 49 10.09 6.86 21.34
C ASN A 49 10.23 8.11 20.47
N GLU A 50 9.51 9.19 20.78
CA GLU A 50 9.40 10.39 19.93
C GLU A 50 10.75 11.08 19.61
N GLN A 51 11.79 10.79 20.39
CA GLN A 51 13.16 11.30 20.19
C GLN A 51 13.94 10.49 19.13
N ASP A 52 13.52 9.26 18.82
CA ASP A 52 14.20 8.37 17.88
C ASP A 52 13.80 8.66 16.43
N ASN A 53 14.47 9.66 15.86
CA ASN A 53 14.30 10.06 14.47
C ASN A 53 15.22 9.27 13.50
N ASP A 54 15.94 8.26 13.99
CA ASP A 54 16.89 7.47 13.19
C ASP A 54 16.37 6.07 12.87
N TYR A 55 15.35 5.58 13.59
CA TYR A 55 14.71 4.32 13.28
C TYR A 55 13.94 4.37 11.96
N LYS A 56 14.33 3.50 11.02
CA LYS A 56 13.71 3.37 9.70
C LYS A 56 13.48 1.90 9.39
N VAL A 57 12.33 1.59 8.82
CA VAL A 57 11.99 0.21 8.44
C VAL A 57 11.52 0.15 6.99
N SER A 58 11.82 -0.94 6.31
CA SER A 58 11.26 -1.19 4.98
C SER A 58 10.99 -2.67 4.77
N PHE A 59 10.01 -3.00 3.93
CA PHE A 59 9.63 -4.38 3.68
C PHE A 59 8.82 -4.53 2.39
N PRO A 60 8.96 -5.66 1.68
CA PRO A 60 8.01 -6.05 0.65
C PRO A 60 6.71 -6.53 1.29
N CYS A 61 5.59 -6.23 0.64
CA CYS A 61 4.25 -6.62 1.06
C CYS A 61 3.44 -7.06 -0.15
N LEU A 62 2.87 -8.25 -0.09
CA LEU A 62 1.94 -8.75 -1.08
C LEU A 62 0.54 -8.22 -0.77
N CYS A 63 0.00 -7.42 -1.70
CA CYS A 63 -1.24 -6.67 -1.54
C CYS A 63 -2.34 -7.18 -2.47
N TYR A 64 -3.60 -6.94 -2.07
CA TYR A 64 -4.81 -7.44 -2.71
C TYR A 64 -5.89 -6.36 -2.81
N ARG A 65 -6.26 -5.99 -4.03
CA ARG A 65 -7.32 -5.02 -4.35
C ARG A 65 -8.36 -5.67 -5.25
N PRO A 66 -9.45 -6.22 -4.71
CA PRO A 66 -10.51 -6.85 -5.50
C PRO A 66 -11.08 -5.97 -6.61
N ASP A 67 -11.20 -4.67 -6.37
CA ASP A 67 -11.70 -3.67 -7.32
C ASP A 67 -10.86 -3.61 -8.61
N ASP A 68 -9.56 -3.91 -8.50
CA ASP A 68 -8.62 -3.89 -9.61
C ASP A 68 -8.74 -5.13 -10.52
N TYR A 69 -9.62 -6.09 -10.18
CA TYR A 69 -9.91 -7.27 -11.00
C TYR A 69 -10.72 -6.95 -12.27
N ILE A 70 -11.51 -5.88 -12.25
CA ILE A 70 -12.59 -5.65 -13.22
C ILE A 70 -12.07 -5.33 -14.63
N ASP A 71 -10.79 -4.96 -14.78
CA ASP A 71 -10.26 -4.47 -16.05
C ASP A 71 -9.04 -5.25 -16.54
N HIS A 72 -9.22 -6.52 -16.88
CA HIS A 72 -8.21 -7.30 -17.63
C HIS A 72 -7.87 -6.69 -19.01
N LYS A 73 -8.58 -5.64 -19.47
CA LYS A 73 -8.22 -4.93 -20.71
C LYS A 73 -7.10 -3.92 -20.48
N LEU A 74 -7.00 -3.38 -19.27
CA LEU A 74 -5.88 -2.54 -18.84
C LEU A 74 -4.79 -3.44 -18.25
N LYS A 75 -3.85 -3.83 -19.12
CA LYS A 75 -2.68 -4.66 -18.77
C LYS A 75 -1.78 -4.13 -17.63
N ILE A 76 -2.09 -2.94 -17.08
CA ILE A 76 -1.37 -2.23 -16.01
C ILE A 76 -1.95 -2.37 -14.60
N ARG A 77 -3.14 -2.97 -14.47
CA ARG A 77 -3.90 -3.01 -13.22
C ARG A 77 -4.09 -4.46 -12.79
N ASN A 78 -3.51 -4.82 -11.66
CA ASN A 78 -3.58 -6.16 -11.09
C ASN A 78 -4.26 -6.11 -9.73
N TYR A 79 -5.21 -7.00 -9.51
CA TYR A 79 -5.83 -7.21 -8.20
C TYR A 79 -4.84 -7.71 -7.14
N LYS A 80 -3.71 -8.28 -7.57
CA LYS A 80 -2.63 -8.80 -6.70
C LYS A 80 -1.32 -8.22 -7.18
N TYR A 81 -0.59 -7.59 -6.26
CA TYR A 81 0.65 -6.90 -6.60
C TYR A 81 1.57 -6.79 -5.38
N PHE A 82 2.86 -6.55 -5.61
CA PHE A 82 3.81 -6.24 -4.56
C PHE A 82 3.91 -4.73 -4.35
N GLN A 83 3.69 -4.31 -3.11
CA GLN A 83 4.12 -3.01 -2.62
C GLN A 83 5.45 -3.18 -1.91
N TYR A 84 6.38 -2.24 -2.11
CA TYR A 84 7.55 -2.12 -1.25
C TYR A 84 7.35 -0.92 -0.35
N GLN A 85 7.27 -1.16 0.95
CA GLN A 85 6.97 -0.17 1.97
C GLN A 85 8.26 0.34 2.58
N ALA A 86 8.37 1.65 2.79
CA ALA A 86 9.38 2.24 3.65
C ALA A 86 8.75 3.28 4.59
N LEU A 87 9.13 3.23 5.86
CA LEU A 87 8.65 4.10 6.93
C LEU A 87 9.83 4.71 7.66
N PHE A 88 9.78 6.01 7.90
CA PHE A 88 10.81 6.77 8.61
C PHE A 88 10.24 8.09 9.15
N VAL A 89 10.93 8.68 10.13
CA VAL A 89 10.69 10.08 10.53
C VAL A 89 11.57 11.00 9.70
N LEU A 90 10.96 11.98 9.03
CA LEU A 90 11.70 13.00 8.28
C LEU A 90 12.22 14.07 9.25
N LYS A 91 13.54 14.22 9.32
CA LYS A 91 14.19 15.16 10.23
C LYS A 91 13.98 16.60 9.78
N GLU A 92 14.05 17.52 10.74
CA GLU A 92 13.96 18.96 10.47
C GLU A 92 15.02 19.41 9.46
N GLY A 93 14.63 20.30 8.55
CA GLY A 93 15.48 20.80 7.45
C GLY A 93 15.65 19.83 6.28
N GLN A 94 15.15 18.59 6.35
CA GLN A 94 15.16 17.67 5.23
C GLN A 94 13.97 17.91 4.28
N ASN A 95 14.17 17.59 3.01
CA ASN A 95 13.14 17.68 1.99
C ASN A 95 12.81 16.27 1.46
N ILE A 96 11.52 15.88 1.55
CA ILE A 96 11.06 14.55 1.15
C ILE A 96 11.32 14.25 -0.33
N ILE A 97 11.13 15.24 -1.22
CA ILE A 97 11.31 15.07 -2.65
C ILE A 97 12.78 14.78 -2.97
N ASN A 98 13.71 15.47 -2.30
CA ASN A 98 15.15 15.20 -2.46
C ASN A 98 15.51 13.78 -2.03
N ILE A 99 14.98 13.32 -0.89
CA ILE A 99 15.20 11.94 -0.42
C ILE A 99 14.68 10.93 -1.43
N VAL A 100 13.46 11.14 -1.95
CA VAL A 100 12.85 10.26 -2.94
C VAL A 100 13.66 10.26 -4.23
N ILE A 101 14.09 11.43 -4.72
CA ILE A 101 14.94 11.54 -5.91
C ILE A 101 16.25 10.75 -5.71
N ASP A 102 16.89 10.83 -4.56
CA ASP A 102 18.13 10.11 -4.28
C ASP A 102 17.93 8.58 -4.17
N LEU A 103 16.80 8.14 -3.61
CA LEU A 103 16.38 6.74 -3.65
C LEU A 103 16.16 6.27 -5.10
N VAL A 104 15.44 7.04 -5.91
CA VAL A 104 15.15 6.72 -7.31
C VAL A 104 16.44 6.67 -8.14
N LYS A 105 17.37 7.61 -7.94
CA LYS A 105 18.73 7.54 -8.51
C LYS A 105 19.42 6.22 -8.16
N SER A 106 19.30 5.78 -6.91
CA SER A 106 19.93 4.55 -6.44
C SER A 106 19.29 3.29 -7.02
N ILE A 107 17.96 3.30 -7.18
CA ILE A 107 17.19 2.21 -7.79
C ILE A 107 17.56 2.05 -9.26
N PHE A 108 17.61 3.15 -10.01
CA PHE A 108 17.79 3.08 -11.46
C PHE A 108 19.23 3.25 -11.94
N LYS A 109 20.15 3.69 -11.09
CA LYS A 109 21.59 3.85 -11.39
C LYS A 109 21.80 4.62 -12.69
N GLU A 110 22.54 4.06 -13.65
CA GLU A 110 22.83 4.67 -14.95
C GLU A 110 21.55 5.03 -15.73
N LYS A 111 20.48 4.24 -15.54
CA LYS A 111 19.19 4.44 -16.21
C LYS A 111 18.46 5.70 -15.71
N TYR A 112 18.81 6.20 -14.52
CA TYR A 112 18.28 7.46 -13.97
C TYR A 112 18.48 8.65 -14.91
N ASN A 113 19.57 8.66 -15.68
CA ASN A 113 19.87 9.76 -16.60
C ASN A 113 18.79 9.97 -17.67
N ILE A 114 18.02 8.93 -18.01
CA ILE A 114 16.91 8.99 -18.95
C ILE A 114 15.61 9.25 -18.18
N ILE A 115 15.34 8.48 -17.13
CA ILE A 115 14.09 8.51 -16.36
C ILE A 115 13.81 9.88 -15.77
N LYS A 116 14.85 10.58 -15.29
CA LYS A 116 14.70 11.84 -14.54
C LYS A 116 13.90 12.90 -15.28
N TYR A 117 13.92 12.89 -16.62
CA TYR A 117 13.15 13.82 -17.45
C TYR A 117 11.65 13.50 -17.51
N TYR A 118 11.24 12.32 -17.04
CA TYR A 118 9.88 11.82 -17.03
C TYR A 118 9.33 11.64 -15.61
N ILE A 119 10.07 12.08 -14.59
CA ILE A 119 9.61 12.08 -13.20
C ILE A 119 8.73 13.30 -12.98
N THR A 120 7.51 13.08 -12.52
CA THR A 120 6.64 14.14 -12.02
C THR A 120 6.15 13.82 -10.63
N PHE A 121 5.93 14.86 -9.84
CA PHE A 121 5.28 14.79 -8.53
C PHE A 121 3.97 15.55 -8.63
N LEU A 122 2.86 14.90 -8.29
CA LEU A 122 1.54 15.52 -8.24
C LEU A 122 1.05 15.43 -6.80
N GLU A 123 0.48 16.51 -6.29
CA GLU A 123 -0.12 16.50 -4.95
C GLU A 123 -1.30 15.53 -4.93
N ASP A 124 -1.24 14.56 -4.02
CA ASP A 124 -2.32 13.61 -3.81
C ASP A 124 -2.36 13.19 -2.33
N ASN A 125 -3.51 13.46 -1.70
CA ASN A 125 -3.69 13.20 -0.29
C ASN A 125 -4.28 11.81 -0.09
N TRP A 126 -3.59 11.00 0.69
CA TRP A 126 -4.04 9.64 0.97
C TRP A 126 -5.00 9.59 2.17
N ARG A 127 -6.08 8.80 2.03
CA ARG A 127 -7.04 8.55 3.11
C ARG A 127 -7.49 7.09 3.10
N SER A 128 -7.60 6.51 4.29
CA SER A 128 -8.28 5.25 4.56
C SER A 128 -9.34 5.48 5.63
N PRO A 129 -10.58 5.86 5.24
CA PRO A 129 -11.64 6.18 6.18
C PRO A 129 -11.95 5.04 7.15
N CYS A 130 -11.99 3.80 6.67
CA CYS A 130 -12.26 2.63 7.50
C CYS A 130 -11.23 2.45 8.62
N MET A 131 -9.94 2.70 8.36
CA MET A 131 -8.87 2.61 9.36
C MET A 131 -8.73 3.89 10.19
N GLY A 132 -9.43 4.95 9.82
CA GLY A 132 -9.23 6.27 10.41
C GLY A 132 -7.80 6.76 10.23
N ALA A 133 -7.23 6.56 9.04
CA ALA A 133 -5.89 7.02 8.71
C ALA A 133 -5.94 8.03 7.56
N TYR A 134 -5.13 9.08 7.63
CA TYR A 134 -4.95 10.02 6.53
C TYR A 134 -3.59 10.69 6.58
N GLY A 135 -3.16 11.18 5.43
CA GLY A 135 -1.94 11.95 5.29
C GLY A 135 -1.97 12.87 4.08
N TYR A 136 -1.05 13.83 4.07
CA TYR A 136 -0.80 14.68 2.92
C TYR A 136 0.41 14.16 2.16
N GLY A 137 0.45 14.37 0.85
CA GLY A 137 1.59 13.87 0.10
C GLY A 137 1.49 14.03 -1.40
N TYR A 138 2.20 13.14 -2.08
CA TYR A 138 2.41 13.20 -3.51
C TYR A 138 2.33 11.80 -4.11
N GLU A 139 1.80 11.72 -5.32
CA GLU A 139 2.07 10.62 -6.23
C GLU A 139 3.30 10.97 -7.08
N MET A 140 4.27 10.06 -7.15
CA MET A 140 5.40 10.16 -8.08
C MET A 140 5.13 9.28 -9.29
N LYS A 141 5.17 9.90 -10.48
CA LYS A 141 4.98 9.21 -11.76
C LYS A 141 6.28 9.14 -12.53
N ILE A 142 6.44 8.05 -13.29
CA ILE A 142 7.48 7.88 -14.30
C ILE A 142 6.74 7.60 -15.62
N PHE A 143 6.99 8.41 -16.65
CA PHE A 143 6.24 8.33 -17.94
C PHE A 143 4.71 8.39 -17.74
N GLY A 144 4.24 9.19 -16.78
CA GLY A 144 2.82 9.32 -16.47
C GLY A 144 2.19 8.13 -15.72
N LEU A 145 2.94 7.05 -15.49
CA LEU A 145 2.52 5.93 -14.64
C LEU A 145 2.99 6.17 -13.20
N GLU A 146 2.05 6.16 -12.25
CA GLU A 146 2.35 6.24 -10.82
C GLU A 146 3.18 5.04 -10.38
N VAL A 147 4.33 5.28 -9.75
CA VAL A 147 5.24 4.22 -9.27
C VAL A 147 5.46 4.25 -7.77
N LEU A 148 5.08 5.34 -7.09
CA LEU A 148 5.29 5.56 -5.68
C LEU A 148 4.24 6.52 -5.13
N GLN A 149 3.57 6.12 -4.05
CA GLN A 149 2.81 7.02 -3.20
C GLN A 149 3.69 7.48 -2.03
N ILE A 150 3.76 8.79 -1.81
CA ILE A 150 4.52 9.45 -0.74
C ILE A 150 3.49 10.05 0.20
N THR A 151 3.46 9.65 1.47
CA THR A 151 2.44 10.12 2.43
C THR A 151 3.07 10.52 3.75
N ASN A 152 2.88 11.77 4.16
CA ASN A 152 3.10 12.22 5.53
C ASN A 152 1.86 11.89 6.36
N MET A 153 1.98 11.01 7.35
CA MET A 153 0.86 10.55 8.16
C MET A 153 0.45 11.60 9.19
N HIS A 154 -0.79 12.06 9.14
CA HIS A 154 -1.37 13.00 10.11
C HIS A 154 -2.35 12.32 11.07
N GLN A 155 -2.89 11.17 10.69
CA GLN A 155 -3.69 10.32 11.55
C GLN A 155 -3.46 8.86 11.17
N PHE A 156 -3.37 7.98 12.16
CA PHE A 156 -3.27 6.55 11.97
C PHE A 156 -4.04 5.83 13.08
N VAL A 157 -4.99 4.95 12.71
CA VAL A 157 -5.82 4.17 13.66
C VAL A 157 -6.47 5.08 14.70
N ASN A 158 -7.16 6.12 14.25
CA ASN A 158 -7.86 7.11 15.09
C ASN A 158 -6.98 7.95 16.03
N LYS A 159 -5.66 7.76 16.01
CA LYS A 159 -4.69 8.59 16.71
C LYS A 159 -4.18 9.70 15.79
N LYS A 160 -4.31 10.95 16.24
CA LYS A 160 -3.70 12.10 15.57
C LYS A 160 -2.19 12.11 15.80
N ILE A 161 -1.45 12.40 14.75
CA ILE A 161 0.00 12.56 14.76
C ILE A 161 0.27 14.07 14.66
N GLN A 162 0.50 14.74 15.79
CA GLN A 162 0.59 16.21 15.84
C GLN A 162 2.02 16.74 15.71
N HIS A 163 3.02 16.02 16.23
CA HIS A 163 4.40 16.50 16.34
C HIS A 163 5.44 15.58 15.69
N LEU A 164 5.01 14.42 15.18
CA LEU A 164 5.89 13.45 14.54
C LEU A 164 5.75 13.57 13.02
N ASN A 165 6.87 13.68 12.33
CA ASN A 165 6.92 13.81 10.88
C ASN A 165 7.10 12.44 10.23
N ILE A 166 6.12 11.54 10.39
CA ILE A 166 6.19 10.15 9.93
C ILE A 166 5.83 10.08 8.44
N TRP A 167 6.77 9.59 7.61
CA TRP A 167 6.56 9.42 6.19
C TRP A 167 6.47 7.94 5.81
N GLU A 168 5.53 7.66 4.92
CA GLU A 168 5.35 6.42 4.20
C GLU A 168 5.75 6.60 2.74
N LEU A 169 6.57 5.68 2.23
CA LEU A 169 6.84 5.49 0.82
C LEU A 169 6.31 4.12 0.40
N ALA A 170 5.31 4.11 -0.45
CA ALA A 170 4.64 2.92 -0.95
C ALA A 170 4.95 2.75 -2.44
N PHE A 171 6.02 2.00 -2.75
CA PHE A 171 6.45 1.77 -4.13
C PHE A 171 5.66 0.62 -4.78
N GLY A 172 5.20 0.82 -6.01
CA GLY A 172 4.66 -0.26 -6.84
C GLY A 172 5.79 -1.08 -7.47
N VAL A 173 6.06 -2.27 -6.94
CA VAL A 173 7.24 -3.07 -7.31
C VAL A 173 7.23 -3.46 -8.77
N GLU A 174 6.10 -3.97 -9.27
CA GLU A 174 5.96 -4.37 -10.67
C GLU A 174 6.18 -3.17 -11.61
N ARG A 175 5.69 -1.99 -11.22
CA ARG A 175 5.78 -0.77 -12.05
C ARG A 175 7.23 -0.27 -12.09
N LEU A 176 7.92 -0.27 -10.95
CA LEU A 176 9.36 0.01 -10.89
C LEU A 176 10.17 -1.01 -11.69
N LEU A 177 9.84 -2.30 -11.57
CA LEU A 177 10.53 -3.38 -12.24
C LEU A 177 10.40 -3.29 -13.75
N LEU A 178 9.22 -2.93 -14.23
CA LEU A 178 8.98 -2.70 -15.65
C LEU A 178 9.95 -1.66 -16.20
N PHE A 179 10.02 -0.50 -15.53
CA PHE A 179 10.98 0.52 -15.91
C PHE A 179 12.41 0.01 -15.73
N TYR A 180 12.71 -0.73 -14.66
CA TYR A 180 14.06 -1.27 -14.44
C TYR A 180 14.50 -2.24 -15.54
N ASN A 181 13.62 -3.08 -16.08
CA ASN A 181 13.95 -4.08 -17.09
C ASN A 181 13.95 -3.50 -18.52
N ASP A 182 12.90 -2.77 -18.91
CA ASP A 182 12.56 -2.56 -20.32
C ASP A 182 12.49 -1.07 -20.73
N TYR A 183 13.61 -0.35 -20.66
CA TYR A 183 13.71 0.98 -21.32
C TYR A 183 13.64 0.91 -22.85
N ASN A 184 13.79 -0.28 -23.45
CA ASN A 184 13.95 -0.45 -24.89
C ASN A 184 12.71 -1.12 -25.49
N ASN A 185 11.80 -0.29 -26.01
CA ASN A 185 10.81 -0.66 -27.04
C ASN A 185 9.74 -1.70 -26.68
N ASN A 186 8.69 -1.25 -25.98
CA ASN A 186 7.29 -1.30 -26.43
C ASN A 186 6.40 -0.91 -25.26
N PHE A 187 5.59 0.14 -25.41
CA PHE A 187 4.64 0.61 -24.40
C PHE A 187 3.45 -0.36 -24.14
N GLY A 188 3.59 -1.63 -24.53
CA GLY A 188 2.70 -2.72 -24.15
C GLY A 188 3.04 -3.19 -22.74
N LEU A 189 2.68 -2.38 -21.74
CA LEU A 189 2.89 -2.67 -20.34
C LEU A 189 2.07 -3.91 -19.94
N ASP A 190 2.67 -5.08 -19.84
CA ASP A 190 1.99 -6.32 -19.45
C ASP A 190 2.40 -6.78 -18.05
N PHE A 191 1.49 -6.60 -17.09
CA PHE A 191 1.71 -6.97 -15.70
C PHE A 191 1.21 -8.39 -15.35
N SER A 192 0.62 -9.11 -16.31
CA SER A 192 0.06 -10.46 -16.08
C SER A 192 1.13 -11.50 -15.71
N HIS A 193 2.37 -11.29 -16.16
CA HIS A 193 3.51 -12.17 -15.88
C HIS A 193 3.98 -12.16 -14.42
N TYR A 194 3.49 -11.23 -13.59
CA TYR A 194 3.92 -11.06 -12.20
C TYR A 194 2.85 -11.49 -11.17
N LEU A 195 1.87 -12.31 -11.56
CA LEU A 195 0.85 -12.84 -10.65
C LEU A 195 1.37 -14.08 -9.88
N TYR A 196 1.10 -14.14 -8.57
CA TYR A 196 1.48 -15.28 -7.69
C TYR A 196 0.24 -16.06 -7.25
N SER A 197 0.36 -17.33 -6.86
CA SER A 197 -0.72 -18.12 -6.24
C SER A 197 -0.66 -18.09 -4.71
N ASN A 198 -1.81 -18.17 -4.03
CA ASN A 198 -1.90 -18.39 -2.57
C ASN A 198 -3.28 -19.00 -2.25
N LYS A 199 -3.31 -20.23 -1.74
CA LYS A 199 -4.53 -21.03 -1.57
C LYS A 199 -5.63 -20.37 -0.72
N ILE A 200 -5.28 -19.74 0.41
CA ILE A 200 -6.28 -19.04 1.27
C ILE A 200 -6.97 -17.93 0.49
N ILE A 201 -6.21 -17.33 -0.42
CA ILE A 201 -6.64 -16.21 -1.21
C ILE A 201 -7.36 -16.70 -2.45
N ASP A 202 -6.94 -17.81 -3.05
CA ASP A 202 -7.68 -18.50 -4.10
C ASP A 202 -9.08 -18.93 -3.60
N ASP A 203 -9.21 -19.34 -2.34
CA ASP A 203 -10.50 -19.64 -1.70
C ASP A 203 -11.37 -18.38 -1.50
N LEU A 204 -10.77 -17.26 -1.09
CA LEU A 204 -11.46 -15.96 -1.03
C LEU A 204 -11.83 -15.43 -2.42
N TYR A 205 -10.98 -15.67 -3.44
CA TYR A 205 -11.28 -15.41 -4.85
C TYR A 205 -12.42 -16.28 -5.35
N ASN A 206 -12.50 -17.54 -4.92
CA ASN A 206 -13.62 -18.41 -5.26
C ASN A 206 -14.92 -17.88 -4.65
N LEU A 207 -14.91 -17.38 -3.41
CA LEU A 207 -16.07 -16.69 -2.83
C LEU A 207 -16.42 -15.38 -3.58
N TYR A 208 -15.41 -14.64 -4.05
CA TYR A 208 -15.58 -13.47 -4.91
C TYR A 208 -16.17 -13.83 -6.29
N ASN A 209 -15.76 -14.93 -6.92
CA ASN A 209 -16.23 -15.32 -8.24
C ASN A 209 -17.61 -16.02 -8.20
N ASN A 210 -17.92 -16.73 -7.12
CA ASN A 210 -19.16 -17.49 -6.97
C ASN A 210 -20.39 -16.64 -6.62
N LYS A 211 -20.32 -15.31 -6.70
CA LYS A 211 -21.44 -14.36 -6.50
C LYS A 211 -22.25 -14.60 -5.21
N GLN A 212 -21.61 -15.05 -4.13
CA GLN A 212 -22.26 -15.26 -2.84
C GLN A 212 -22.46 -13.94 -2.07
N THR A 213 -23.04 -12.92 -2.71
CA THR A 213 -23.27 -11.58 -2.12
C THR A 213 -24.01 -11.69 -0.77
N SER A 214 -25.02 -12.55 -0.66
CA SER A 214 -25.79 -12.76 0.57
C SER A 214 -24.94 -13.22 1.76
N ASN A 215 -24.00 -14.14 1.54
CA ASN A 215 -23.09 -14.62 2.57
C ASN A 215 -22.11 -13.52 3.02
N LEU A 216 -21.62 -12.72 2.08
CA LEU A 216 -20.73 -11.59 2.36
C LEU A 216 -21.44 -10.48 3.14
N LEU A 217 -22.69 -10.16 2.78
CA LEU A 217 -23.54 -9.22 3.53
C LEU A 217 -23.81 -9.73 4.96
N LEU A 218 -24.08 -11.02 5.11
CA LEU A 218 -24.26 -11.64 6.43
C LEU A 218 -22.96 -11.55 7.26
N LEU A 219 -21.81 -11.79 6.65
CA LEU A 219 -20.51 -11.69 7.32
C LEU A 219 -20.22 -10.24 7.75
N LEU A 220 -20.43 -9.29 6.85
CA LEU A 220 -20.27 -7.86 7.10
C LEU A 220 -21.15 -7.38 8.26
N SER A 221 -22.43 -7.77 8.28
CA SER A 221 -23.36 -7.40 9.35
C SER A 221 -22.96 -7.95 10.72
N LYS A 222 -22.34 -9.13 10.79
CA LYS A 222 -21.79 -9.70 12.04
C LYS A 222 -20.61 -8.90 12.57
N TYR A 223 -19.64 -8.58 11.72
CA TYR A 223 -18.41 -7.90 12.16
C TYR A 223 -18.64 -6.43 12.51
N ILE A 224 -19.52 -5.73 11.81
CA ILE A 224 -19.80 -4.30 12.06
C ILE A 224 -20.40 -4.04 13.45
N GLN A 225 -21.00 -5.04 14.08
CA GLN A 225 -21.57 -4.92 15.43
C GLN A 225 -20.51 -5.04 16.54
N ILE A 226 -19.28 -5.44 16.22
CA ILE A 226 -18.23 -5.68 17.20
C ILE A 226 -17.58 -4.35 17.60
N ILE A 227 -17.60 -4.05 18.89
CA ILE A 227 -16.84 -2.94 19.48
C ILE A 227 -15.45 -3.46 19.85
N ASN A 228 -14.40 -2.70 19.55
CA ASN A 228 -12.99 -3.10 19.74
C ASN A 228 -12.67 -4.36 18.93
N ILE A 229 -12.94 -4.30 17.63
CA ILE A 229 -12.68 -5.41 16.72
C ILE A 229 -11.20 -5.79 16.75
N LYS A 230 -10.90 -7.09 16.77
CA LYS A 230 -9.50 -7.55 16.71
C LYS A 230 -8.94 -7.26 15.32
N TYR A 231 -7.63 -7.05 15.23
CA TYR A 231 -6.96 -6.73 13.96
C TYR A 231 -7.30 -7.70 12.81
N ASN A 232 -7.25 -9.01 13.05
CA ASN A 232 -7.58 -10.01 12.01
C ASN A 232 -9.03 -9.87 11.52
N ASP A 233 -9.96 -9.65 12.45
CA ASP A 233 -11.38 -9.46 12.15
C ASP A 233 -11.61 -8.16 11.38
N PHE A 234 -10.87 -7.09 11.71
CA PHE A 234 -10.88 -5.84 10.96
C PHE A 234 -10.38 -6.02 9.52
N VAL A 235 -9.28 -6.75 9.31
CA VAL A 235 -8.76 -7.03 7.97
C VAL A 235 -9.81 -7.77 7.13
N ILE A 236 -10.46 -8.78 7.71
CA ILE A 236 -11.54 -9.52 7.05
C ILE A 236 -12.72 -8.59 6.75
N LEU A 237 -13.16 -7.78 7.71
CA LEU A 237 -14.25 -6.82 7.52
C LEU A 237 -13.95 -5.82 6.39
N ASN A 238 -12.73 -5.27 6.36
CA ASN A 238 -12.29 -4.34 5.33
C ASN A 238 -12.29 -5.00 3.94
N LEU A 239 -11.77 -6.22 3.85
CA LEU A 239 -11.77 -6.98 2.60
C LEU A 239 -13.20 -7.24 2.09
N VAL A 240 -14.08 -7.73 2.98
CA VAL A 240 -15.48 -8.03 2.63
C VAL A 240 -16.20 -6.77 2.17
N PHE A 241 -15.96 -5.63 2.83
CA PHE A 241 -16.48 -4.35 2.41
C PHE A 241 -16.00 -3.96 1.00
N ASN A 242 -14.69 -4.03 0.73
CA ASN A 242 -14.14 -3.69 -0.59
C ASN A 242 -14.69 -4.62 -1.68
N ILE A 243 -14.83 -5.92 -1.40
CA ILE A 243 -15.45 -6.88 -2.33
C ILE A 243 -16.90 -6.50 -2.69
N LEU A 244 -17.69 -6.08 -1.70
CA LEU A 244 -19.09 -5.70 -1.93
C LEU A 244 -19.19 -4.34 -2.64
N ASP A 245 -18.31 -3.41 -2.30
CA ASP A 245 -18.19 -2.11 -2.95
C ASP A 245 -17.78 -2.24 -4.43
N SER A 246 -16.83 -3.13 -4.75
CA SER A 246 -16.40 -3.43 -6.12
C SER A 246 -17.53 -3.97 -7.01
N ARG A 247 -18.51 -4.63 -6.39
CA ARG A 247 -19.72 -5.15 -7.05
C ARG A 247 -20.83 -4.09 -7.17
N ASN A 248 -20.60 -2.87 -6.70
CA ASN A 248 -21.59 -1.80 -6.62
C ASN A 248 -22.83 -2.19 -5.79
N GLU A 249 -22.64 -2.99 -4.73
CA GLU A 249 -23.75 -3.46 -3.87
C GLU A 249 -24.24 -2.36 -2.91
N PHE A 250 -23.55 -1.22 -2.83
CA PHE A 250 -23.88 -0.10 -1.96
C PHE A 250 -24.06 1.18 -2.76
N CYS A 251 -25.09 1.96 -2.45
CA CYS A 251 -25.14 3.35 -2.90
C CYS A 251 -24.17 4.23 -2.08
N SER A 252 -23.92 5.46 -2.55
CA SER A 252 -22.98 6.39 -1.89
C SER A 252 -23.32 6.67 -0.43
N THR A 253 -24.60 6.77 -0.09
CA THR A 253 -25.07 7.00 1.29
C THR A 253 -24.81 5.79 2.18
N GLU A 254 -25.10 4.58 1.71
CA GLU A 254 -24.85 3.33 2.45
C GLU A 254 -23.36 3.12 2.68
N LYS A 255 -22.55 3.37 1.65
CA LYS A 255 -21.09 3.30 1.74
C LYS A 255 -20.56 4.20 2.85
N ASN A 256 -20.99 5.46 2.89
CA ASN A 256 -20.56 6.41 3.92
C ASN A 256 -20.99 5.96 5.33
N LEU A 257 -22.21 5.47 5.49
CA LEU A 257 -22.69 4.96 6.78
C LEU A 257 -21.90 3.72 7.23
N LEU A 258 -21.63 2.79 6.32
CA LEU A 258 -20.83 1.60 6.60
C LEU A 258 -19.39 1.95 6.97
N MET A 259 -18.75 2.86 6.25
CA MET A 259 -17.41 3.35 6.60
C MET A 259 -17.37 3.97 8.00
N GLN A 260 -18.39 4.77 8.37
CA GLN A 260 -18.50 5.33 9.72
C GLN A 260 -18.67 4.25 10.78
N LYS A 261 -19.48 3.22 10.52
CA LYS A 261 -19.65 2.10 11.47
C LYS A 261 -18.37 1.29 11.60
N ILE A 262 -17.69 0.97 10.49
CA ILE A 262 -16.38 0.30 10.50
C ILE A 262 -15.38 1.13 11.32
N TYR A 263 -15.31 2.44 11.08
CA TYR A 263 -14.47 3.36 11.85
C TYR A 263 -14.75 3.29 13.36
N GLN A 264 -16.02 3.18 13.78
CA GLN A 264 -16.40 3.05 15.20
C GLN A 264 -15.99 1.72 15.84
N THR A 265 -15.76 0.67 15.04
CA THR A 265 -15.29 -0.62 15.56
C THR A 265 -13.82 -0.58 16.02
N ILE A 266 -13.04 0.36 15.48
CA ILE A 266 -11.61 0.54 15.72
C ILE A 266 -11.44 1.57 16.85
N LYS A 267 -11.08 1.11 18.05
CA LYS A 267 -10.66 1.97 19.14
C LYS A 267 -9.21 1.70 19.48
#